data_AF-A0A834J3T5-F1
#
_entry.id   AF-A0A834J3T5-F1
#
_cell.length_a   1.000
_cell.length_b   1.000
_cell.length_c   1.000
_cell.angle_alpha   90.00
_cell.angle_beta   90.00
_cell.angle_gamma   90.00
#
_symmetry.space_group_name_H-M   'P 1'
#
loop_
_entity.id
_entity.type
_entity.pdbx_description
1 polymer ?
#
loop_
_entity_poly.entity_id
_entity_poly.type
_entity_poly.pdbx_seq_one_letter_code
_entity_poly.pdbx_strand_id
1 'polypeptide(L)'
;MEKPGENKRIAYRLVLTGGPCGGKTTGQARLSTFFENLGWKVFRVPETASVLLSGGVKFSDLSEEEGVIFQENLLKTMLQIEDTFFELARTSRRNCLIICDRGAMDASAFISKEKWENIMKDNSWNSIELRDNRYNQIIHMVSAAKGAEDYYTTEDHSCRSEGVEMARELDTKAAASWVGHPYFDVIDNSTDFEGKIRRMIGAVCHKIGLDTGDRLLTNSKKHKFLVRGPLPDDSLFPPFQDFEVVHNYLQSNSPNQVRLRKRGQKGYYSYIHTVRRQNQPGGQVIEVKTQINHRDYINLLTQKDNSHFTIFKKRRCFIFNNQYFQLDIYEQPSHPRCRGMILLETYSALDEDKLTATLPTFLNIEREVTGNPDYSMYNLSLREDWKTSKKYLHMNFVGPEDSPARETKMNGDANINAKMSKLNGHGNLNGLAH
;
A
#
# COMPACT_ATOMS: atom_id res chain seq x y z
N MET A 1 -7.92 43.96 -10.47
CA MET A 1 -7.96 43.17 -11.71
C MET A 1 -7.42 41.79 -11.40
N GLU A 2 -8.30 40.85 -11.04
CA GLU A 2 -7.96 39.43 -10.96
C GLU A 2 -7.83 38.89 -12.39
N LYS A 3 -6.76 38.15 -12.67
CA LYS A 3 -6.53 37.58 -14.00
C LYS A 3 -7.51 36.40 -14.21
N PRO A 4 -8.20 36.32 -15.36
CA PRO A 4 -9.09 35.19 -15.64
C PRO A 4 -8.25 33.94 -15.93
N GLY A 5 -8.44 32.87 -15.16
CA GLY A 5 -7.95 31.52 -15.51
C GLY A 5 -7.11 30.76 -14.47
N GLU A 6 -6.86 31.27 -13.26
CA GLU A 6 -6.23 30.43 -12.22
C GLU A 6 -7.26 29.48 -11.63
N ASN A 7 -7.27 28.22 -12.10
CA ASN A 7 -7.95 27.13 -11.39
C ASN A 7 -7.53 27.15 -9.91
N LYS A 8 -8.50 27.31 -9.01
CA LYS A 8 -8.29 27.35 -7.56
C LYS A 8 -7.61 26.04 -7.13
N ARG A 9 -6.32 26.11 -6.82
CA ARG A 9 -5.51 24.94 -6.46
C ARG A 9 -6.02 24.36 -5.15
N ILE A 10 -6.20 23.04 -5.12
CA ILE A 10 -6.76 22.35 -3.97
C ILE A 10 -5.62 21.97 -3.02
N ALA A 11 -5.72 22.35 -1.74
CA ALA A 11 -4.89 21.81 -0.67
C ALA A 11 -5.79 20.97 0.24
N TYR A 12 -5.73 19.65 0.07
CA TYR A 12 -6.61 18.70 0.77
C TYR A 12 -5.88 18.08 1.97
N ARG A 13 -6.42 18.30 3.17
CA ARG A 13 -5.85 17.89 4.45
C ARG A 13 -6.57 16.63 4.94
N LEU A 14 -5.87 15.52 4.91
CA LEU A 14 -6.37 14.19 5.25
C LEU A 14 -5.69 13.69 6.52
N VAL A 15 -6.47 13.23 7.50
CA VAL A 15 -5.95 12.49 8.65
C VAL A 15 -6.15 11.00 8.45
N LEU A 16 -5.10 10.21 8.71
CA LEU A 16 -5.21 8.77 8.89
C LEU A 16 -5.08 8.44 10.38
N THR A 17 -6.18 8.06 11.01
CA THR A 17 -6.27 7.65 12.42
C THR A 17 -6.55 6.13 12.53
N GLY A 18 -6.47 5.59 13.74
CA GLY A 18 -6.80 4.21 14.06
C GLY A 18 -5.84 3.56 15.04
N GLY A 19 -6.18 2.36 15.48
CA GLY A 19 -5.34 1.56 16.37
C GLY A 19 -4.03 1.06 15.73
N PRO A 20 -3.17 0.39 16.51
CA PRO A 20 -1.97 -0.27 15.98
C PRO A 20 -2.37 -1.33 14.93
N CYS A 21 -1.49 -1.59 13.98
CA CYS A 21 -1.71 -2.56 12.89
C CYS A 21 -2.98 -2.34 12.04
N GLY A 22 -3.50 -1.12 11.97
CA GLY A 22 -4.63 -0.77 11.08
C GLY A 22 -4.26 -0.61 9.59
N GLY A 23 -2.97 -0.54 9.26
CA GLY A 23 -2.47 -0.36 7.89
C GLY A 23 -2.19 1.10 7.49
N LYS A 24 -2.16 2.05 8.44
CA LYS A 24 -1.95 3.49 8.20
C LYS A 24 -0.69 3.79 7.37
N THR A 25 0.47 3.27 7.78
CA THR A 25 1.75 3.52 7.09
C THR A 25 1.74 3.01 5.64
N THR A 26 1.20 1.81 5.40
CA THR A 26 1.03 1.30 4.04
C THR A 26 0.02 2.12 3.24
N GLY A 27 -1.08 2.53 3.88
CA GLY A 27 -2.10 3.41 3.30
C GLY A 27 -1.53 4.76 2.86
N GLN A 28 -0.74 5.42 3.70
CA GLN A 28 -0.03 6.65 3.35
C GLN A 28 0.85 6.48 2.11
N ALA A 29 1.64 5.41 2.04
CA ALA A 29 2.50 5.14 0.89
C ALA A 29 1.70 4.90 -0.41
N ARG A 30 0.55 4.23 -0.30
CA ARG A 30 -0.35 3.94 -1.44
C ARG A 30 -1.09 5.20 -1.90
N LEU A 31 -1.63 6.00 -0.99
CA LEU A 31 -2.20 7.33 -1.28
C LEU A 31 -1.17 8.24 -1.93
N SER A 32 0.04 8.30 -1.38
CA SER A 32 1.12 9.12 -1.94
C SER A 32 1.41 8.73 -3.39
N THR A 33 1.64 7.45 -3.64
CA THR A 33 1.90 6.94 -5.00
C THR A 33 0.73 7.23 -5.94
N PHE A 34 -0.51 7.02 -5.49
CA PHE A 34 -1.71 7.23 -6.30
C PHE A 34 -1.86 8.71 -6.70
N PHE A 35 -1.82 9.64 -5.74
CA PHE A 35 -2.00 11.07 -6.00
C PHE A 35 -0.82 11.69 -6.76
N GLU A 36 0.41 11.28 -6.46
CA GLU A 36 1.59 11.72 -7.25
C GLU A 36 1.49 11.28 -8.71
N ASN A 37 0.95 10.08 -8.99
CA ASN A 37 0.69 9.63 -10.35
C ASN A 37 -0.42 10.43 -11.05
N LEU A 38 -1.34 11.05 -10.30
CA LEU A 38 -2.33 12.01 -10.82
C LEU A 38 -1.75 13.41 -11.00
N GLY A 39 -0.46 13.62 -10.76
CA GLY A 39 0.21 14.92 -10.86
C GLY A 39 0.06 15.81 -9.63
N TRP A 40 -0.51 15.30 -8.54
CA TRP A 40 -0.60 16.03 -7.27
C TRP A 40 0.75 16.06 -6.56
N LYS A 41 0.96 17.07 -5.73
CA LYS A 41 2.07 17.11 -4.77
C LYS A 41 1.57 16.53 -3.45
N VAL A 42 2.22 15.48 -2.96
CA VAL A 42 1.86 14.89 -1.67
C VAL A 42 2.83 15.31 -0.58
N PHE A 43 2.29 15.73 0.56
CA PHE A 43 3.02 15.98 1.80
C PHE A 43 2.60 14.93 2.82
N ARG A 44 3.57 14.38 3.56
CA ARG A 44 3.33 13.46 4.66
C ARG A 44 3.82 14.11 5.94
N VAL A 45 2.89 14.38 6.85
CA VAL A 45 3.21 14.92 8.16
C VAL A 45 3.56 13.74 9.07
N PRO A 46 4.78 13.69 9.64
CA PRO A 46 5.19 12.58 10.50
C PRO A 46 4.39 12.59 11.81
N GLU A 47 4.20 11.41 12.39
CA GLU A 47 3.58 11.26 13.71
C GLU A 47 4.45 11.97 14.77
N THR A 48 3.92 13.05 15.36
CA THR A 48 4.66 13.89 16.31
C THR A 48 5.11 13.14 17.55
N ALA A 49 4.30 12.18 18.04
CA ALA A 49 4.66 11.34 19.16
C ALA A 49 5.93 10.52 18.86
N SER A 50 5.98 9.89 17.69
CA SER A 50 7.18 9.17 17.22
C SER A 50 8.41 10.07 17.13
N VAL A 51 8.26 11.33 16.70
CA VAL A 51 9.36 12.31 16.68
C VAL A 51 9.87 12.59 18.10
N LEU A 52 9.00 12.92 19.05
CA LEU A 52 9.39 13.25 20.43
C LEU A 52 10.00 12.04 21.16
N LEU A 53 9.42 10.85 20.99
CA LEU A 53 9.93 9.61 21.60
C LEU A 53 11.31 9.23 21.05
N SER A 54 11.53 9.40 19.74
CA SER A 54 12.85 9.17 19.13
C SER A 54 13.91 10.16 19.65
N GLY A 55 13.48 11.32 20.15
CA GLY A 55 14.33 12.33 20.78
C GLY A 55 14.73 12.01 22.22
N GLY A 56 14.30 10.87 22.77
CA GLY A 56 14.67 10.42 24.12
C GLY A 56 13.59 10.58 25.18
N VAL A 57 12.40 11.07 24.83
CA VAL A 57 11.27 11.09 25.77
C VAL A 57 10.76 9.67 26.01
N LYS A 58 10.54 9.31 27.28
CA LYS A 58 9.98 8.01 27.67
C LYS A 58 8.77 8.22 28.57
N PHE A 59 7.63 7.66 28.17
CA PHE A 59 6.40 7.72 28.98
C PHE A 59 6.54 7.06 30.34
N SER A 60 7.39 6.04 30.48
CA SER A 60 7.67 5.35 31.74
C SER A 60 8.29 6.24 32.81
N ASP A 61 8.90 7.34 32.39
CA ASP A 61 9.72 8.19 33.26
C ASP A 61 8.93 9.43 33.73
N LEU A 62 7.67 9.58 33.31
CA LEU A 62 6.83 10.74 33.60
C LEU A 62 5.85 10.47 34.73
N SER A 63 5.72 11.40 35.67
CA SER A 63 4.60 11.44 36.61
C SER A 63 3.27 11.70 35.89
N GLU A 64 2.16 11.56 36.62
CA GLU A 64 0.85 11.85 36.06
C GLU A 64 0.70 13.32 35.64
N GLU A 65 1.26 14.26 36.40
CA GLU A 65 1.30 15.70 36.08
C GLU A 65 2.21 16.01 34.90
N GLU A 66 3.41 15.41 34.88
CA GLU A 66 4.36 15.55 33.76
C GLU A 66 3.78 14.98 32.47
N GLY A 67 2.97 13.91 32.57
CA GLY A 67 2.22 13.35 31.46
C GLY A 67 1.23 14.34 30.85
N VAL A 68 0.55 15.17 31.65
CA VAL A 68 -0.36 16.22 31.14
C VAL A 68 0.42 17.29 30.38
N ILE A 69 1.53 17.76 30.97
CA ILE A 69 2.41 18.75 30.34
C ILE A 69 2.98 18.19 29.03
N PHE A 70 3.35 16.92 29.01
CA PHE A 70 3.81 16.26 27.80
C PHE A 70 2.72 16.23 26.72
N GLN A 71 1.48 15.84 27.05
CA GLN A 71 0.37 15.81 26.09
C GLN A 71 0.06 17.20 25.52
N GLU A 72 0.12 18.24 26.35
CA GLU A 72 -0.03 19.62 25.89
C GLU A 72 1.09 20.01 24.89
N ASN A 73 2.35 19.73 25.23
CA ASN A 73 3.49 20.03 24.36
C ASN A 73 3.48 19.20 23.07
N LEU A 74 3.03 17.95 23.15
CA LEU A 74 2.81 17.08 21.99
C LEU A 74 1.80 17.72 21.04
N LEU A 75 0.67 18.18 21.56
CA LEU A 75 -0.36 18.84 20.75
C LEU A 75 0.13 20.16 20.15
N LYS A 76 0.78 21.02 20.92
CA LYS A 76 1.40 22.27 20.40
C LYS A 76 2.35 21.98 19.24
N THR A 77 3.21 20.98 19.41
CA THR A 77 4.19 20.59 18.40
C THR A 77 3.50 20.03 17.15
N MET A 78 2.47 19.19 17.33
CA MET A 78 1.69 18.63 16.23
C MET A 78 1.05 19.73 15.39
N LEU A 79 0.40 20.70 16.04
CA LEU A 79 -0.23 21.83 15.36
C LEU A 79 0.79 22.64 14.55
N GLN A 80 1.97 22.92 15.14
CA GLN A 80 3.01 23.68 14.46
C GLN A 80 3.60 22.95 13.23
N ILE A 81 3.85 21.65 13.34
CA ILE A 81 4.37 20.85 12.22
C ILE A 81 3.32 20.82 11.10
N GLU A 82 2.07 20.54 11.43
CA GLU A 82 0.97 20.53 10.46
C GLU A 82 0.79 21.89 9.78
N ASP A 83 0.81 23.00 10.52
CA ASP A 83 0.68 24.35 9.96
C ASP A 83 1.80 24.65 8.98
N THR A 84 3.03 24.20 9.27
CA THR A 84 4.17 24.32 8.37
C THR A 84 3.88 23.61 7.04
N PHE A 85 3.37 22.37 7.07
CA PHE A 85 3.03 21.64 5.85
C PHE A 85 1.81 22.25 5.12
N PHE A 86 0.83 22.77 5.85
CA PHE A 86 -0.32 23.44 5.25
C PHE A 86 0.11 24.71 4.52
N GLU A 87 1.05 25.47 5.07
CA GLU A 87 1.60 26.67 4.42
C GLU A 87 2.45 26.33 3.19
N LEU A 88 3.29 25.30 3.29
CA LEU A 88 4.03 24.77 2.13
C LEU A 88 3.09 24.27 1.02
N ALA A 89 1.93 23.70 1.38
CA ALA A 89 0.92 23.30 0.40
C ALA A 89 0.23 24.50 -0.26
N ARG A 90 -0.05 25.57 0.48
CA ARG A 90 -0.63 26.82 -0.09
C ARG A 90 0.29 27.48 -1.11
N THR A 91 1.60 27.43 -0.89
CA THR A 91 2.60 28.00 -1.81
C THR A 91 2.90 27.10 -3.01
N SER A 92 2.34 25.89 -3.06
CA SER A 92 2.56 24.93 -4.14
C SER A 92 1.93 25.39 -5.46
N ARG A 93 2.58 25.01 -6.57
CA ARG A 93 2.08 25.20 -7.94
C ARG A 93 1.14 24.10 -8.43
N ARG A 94 0.94 23.05 -7.63
CA ARG A 94 0.13 21.87 -7.96
C ARG A 94 -0.94 21.68 -6.89
N ASN A 95 -1.99 20.93 -7.21
CA ASN A 95 -2.90 20.41 -6.19
C ASN A 95 -2.11 19.59 -5.17
N CYS A 96 -2.47 19.73 -3.90
CA CYS A 96 -1.76 19.14 -2.79
C CYS A 96 -2.66 18.22 -1.99
N LEU A 97 -2.14 17.04 -1.66
CA LEU A 97 -2.68 16.19 -0.62
C LEU A 97 -1.71 16.23 0.56
N ILE A 98 -2.17 16.65 1.73
CA ILE A 98 -1.42 16.60 2.97
C ILE A 98 -1.99 15.46 3.79
N ILE A 99 -1.16 14.45 4.09
CA ILE A 99 -1.55 13.27 4.85
C ILE A 99 -0.93 13.38 6.24
N CYS A 100 -1.76 13.50 7.27
CA CYS A 100 -1.37 13.49 8.67
C CYS A 100 -1.44 12.07 9.24
N ASP A 101 -0.32 11.56 9.74
CA ASP A 101 -0.28 10.31 10.51
C ASP A 101 -0.72 10.60 11.94
N ARG A 102 -2.01 10.40 12.21
CA ARG A 102 -2.77 10.97 13.34
C ARG A 102 -2.91 12.50 13.26
N GLY A 103 -3.98 13.02 13.85
CA GLY A 103 -4.26 14.45 13.91
C GLY A 103 -4.52 14.93 15.34
N ALA A 104 -4.84 16.21 15.50
CA ALA A 104 -4.96 16.89 16.80
C ALA A 104 -5.86 16.16 17.80
N MET A 105 -7.00 15.62 17.33
CA MET A 105 -7.94 14.94 18.22
C MET A 105 -7.43 13.57 18.70
N ASP A 106 -6.49 12.92 18.01
CA ASP A 106 -5.89 11.66 18.48
C ASP A 106 -5.21 11.82 19.85
N ALA A 107 -4.70 13.01 20.20
CA ALA A 107 -4.11 13.27 21.51
C ALA A 107 -5.11 13.08 22.66
N SER A 108 -6.40 13.37 22.43
CA SER A 108 -7.46 13.20 23.44
C SER A 108 -7.70 11.75 23.84
N ALA A 109 -7.28 10.78 23.01
CA ALA A 109 -7.43 9.35 23.30
C ALA A 109 -6.50 8.85 24.43
N PHE A 110 -5.46 9.62 24.76
CA PHE A 110 -4.40 9.25 25.71
C PHE A 110 -4.49 9.98 27.06
N ILE A 111 -5.50 10.81 27.26
CA ILE A 111 -5.67 11.60 28.49
C ILE A 111 -7.14 11.58 28.95
N SER A 112 -7.38 11.84 30.24
CA SER A 112 -8.75 11.93 30.74
C SER A 112 -9.47 13.16 30.17
N LYS A 113 -10.79 13.07 30.05
CA LYS A 113 -11.63 14.15 29.50
C LYS A 113 -11.47 15.48 30.26
N GLU A 114 -11.43 15.43 31.59
CA GLU A 114 -11.24 16.62 32.44
C GLU A 114 -9.91 17.33 32.15
N LYS A 115 -8.82 16.56 32.06
CA LYS A 115 -7.49 17.11 31.77
C LYS A 115 -7.39 17.63 30.33
N TRP A 116 -8.05 16.96 29.37
CA TRP A 116 -8.17 17.45 28.00
C TRP A 116 -8.89 18.81 27.94
N GLU A 117 -10.00 18.95 28.66
CA GLU A 117 -10.75 20.21 28.72
C GLU A 117 -9.92 21.34 29.34
N ASN A 118 -9.12 21.05 30.36
CA ASN A 118 -8.17 22.01 30.94
C ASN A 118 -7.09 22.44 29.93
N ILE A 119 -6.44 21.49 29.23
CA ILE A 119 -5.45 21.80 28.18
C ILE A 119 -6.07 22.70 27.10
N MET A 120 -7.29 22.37 26.64
CA MET A 120 -8.00 23.15 25.64
C MET A 120 -8.27 24.59 26.11
N LYS A 121 -8.73 24.73 27.36
CA LYS A 121 -9.03 26.04 27.97
C LYS A 121 -7.76 26.88 28.14
N ASP A 122 -6.70 26.30 28.69
CA ASP A 122 -5.45 27.00 29.00
C ASP A 122 -4.75 27.52 27.74
N ASN A 123 -4.93 26.81 26.62
CA ASN A 123 -4.39 27.19 25.32
C ASN A 123 -5.37 27.99 24.44
N SER A 124 -6.56 28.32 24.96
CA SER A 124 -7.62 29.00 24.20
C SER A 124 -7.98 28.28 22.89
N TRP A 125 -7.91 26.95 22.89
CA TRP A 125 -8.33 26.12 21.77
C TRP A 125 -9.79 25.71 21.91
N ASN A 126 -10.41 25.40 20.78
CA ASN A 126 -11.76 24.86 20.76
C ASN A 126 -11.83 23.67 19.80
N SER A 127 -12.73 22.73 20.10
CA SER A 127 -12.84 21.47 19.36
C SER A 127 -13.34 21.66 17.93
N ILE A 128 -14.07 22.73 17.61
CA ILE A 128 -14.54 22.99 16.24
C ILE A 128 -13.35 23.34 15.34
N GLU A 129 -12.47 24.23 15.81
CA GLU A 129 -11.26 24.57 15.08
C GLU A 129 -10.33 23.37 14.92
N LEU A 130 -10.08 22.62 16.00
CA LEU A 130 -9.15 21.49 15.96
C LEU A 130 -9.70 20.28 15.20
N ARG A 131 -11.00 19.99 15.30
CA ARG A 131 -11.63 18.84 14.65
C ARG A 131 -12.07 19.18 13.23
N ASP A 132 -12.93 20.19 13.07
CA ASP A 132 -13.75 20.40 11.87
C ASP A 132 -13.08 21.32 10.84
N ASN A 133 -12.54 22.47 11.27
CA ASN A 133 -12.00 23.47 10.34
C ASN A 133 -10.57 23.16 9.89
N ARG A 134 -9.83 22.38 10.70
CA ARG A 134 -8.43 22.07 10.44
C ARG A 134 -8.24 21.05 9.33
N TYR A 135 -9.09 20.03 9.26
CA TYR A 135 -8.96 18.90 8.35
C TYR A 135 -10.13 18.83 7.37
N ASN A 136 -9.88 18.38 6.15
CA ASN A 136 -10.94 18.20 5.16
C ASN A 136 -11.63 16.85 5.30
N GLN A 137 -10.89 15.82 5.72
CA GLN A 137 -11.39 14.47 5.89
C GLN A 137 -10.56 13.71 6.91
N ILE A 138 -11.24 12.85 7.65
CA ILE A 138 -10.64 11.93 8.61
C ILE A 138 -10.97 10.52 8.15
N ILE A 139 -9.95 9.67 8.04
CA ILE A 139 -10.12 8.25 7.75
C ILE A 139 -9.62 7.43 8.94
N HIS A 140 -10.54 6.65 9.52
CA HIS A 140 -10.23 5.67 10.55
C HIS A 140 -9.92 4.31 9.93
N MET A 141 -8.65 3.90 10.02
CA MET A 141 -8.19 2.59 9.59
C MET A 141 -8.31 1.60 10.75
N VAL A 142 -9.36 0.79 10.75
CA VAL A 142 -9.66 -0.16 11.84
C VAL A 142 -8.49 -1.12 12.07
N SER A 143 -8.04 -1.30 13.30
CA SER A 143 -6.96 -2.24 13.64
C SER A 143 -7.25 -3.67 13.16
N ALA A 144 -6.21 -4.40 12.70
CA ALA A 144 -6.33 -5.84 12.45
C ALA A 144 -6.82 -6.63 13.68
N ALA A 145 -6.62 -6.09 14.89
CA ALA A 145 -7.16 -6.68 16.12
C ALA A 145 -8.70 -6.78 16.15
N LYS A 146 -9.43 -6.15 15.21
CA LYS A 146 -10.89 -6.26 15.07
C LYS A 146 -11.27 -6.91 13.74
N GLY A 147 -11.62 -8.19 13.76
CA GLY A 147 -12.13 -8.92 12.59
C GLY A 147 -11.07 -9.34 11.57
N ALA A 148 -9.78 -9.27 11.93
CA ALA A 148 -8.66 -9.81 11.17
C ALA A 148 -7.51 -10.22 12.11
N GLU A 149 -7.86 -10.80 13.27
CA GLU A 149 -6.96 -11.08 14.39
C GLU A 149 -5.78 -11.98 13.99
N ASP A 150 -6.01 -12.90 13.05
CA ASP A 150 -4.99 -13.78 12.47
C ASP A 150 -3.81 -13.03 11.82
N TYR A 151 -4.00 -11.75 11.49
CA TYR A 151 -3.01 -10.87 10.86
C TYR A 151 -2.41 -9.83 11.83
N TYR A 152 -2.81 -9.85 13.10
CA TYR A 152 -2.25 -8.96 14.12
C TYR A 152 -0.94 -9.53 14.65
N THR A 153 0.19 -8.97 14.22
CA THR A 153 1.52 -9.36 14.70
C THR A 153 2.20 -8.22 15.46
N THR A 154 2.90 -8.56 16.54
CA THR A 154 3.71 -7.64 17.36
C THR A 154 5.21 -7.70 17.01
N GLU A 155 5.63 -8.70 16.23
CA GLU A 155 7.05 -9.06 16.02
C GLU A 155 7.89 -8.02 15.25
N ASP A 156 7.29 -7.22 14.35
CA ASP A 156 8.04 -6.33 13.44
C ASP A 156 8.06 -4.84 13.87
N HIS A 157 7.52 -4.51 15.05
CA HIS A 157 7.50 -3.15 15.57
C HIS A 157 8.13 -3.08 16.97
N SER A 158 9.40 -2.65 17.03
CA SER A 158 10.25 -2.53 18.23
C SER A 158 9.71 -1.63 19.37
N CYS A 159 8.49 -1.11 19.25
CA CYS A 159 7.84 -0.23 20.23
C CYS A 159 6.44 -0.70 20.66
N ARG A 160 6.00 -1.94 20.34
CA ARG A 160 4.63 -2.38 20.63
C ARG A 160 4.60 -3.63 21.50
N SER A 161 4.26 -3.46 22.78
CA SER A 161 4.06 -4.51 23.79
C SER A 161 2.58 -4.88 24.01
N GLU A 162 1.67 -4.28 23.24
CA GLU A 162 0.24 -4.27 23.52
C GLU A 162 -0.43 -5.52 22.94
N GLY A 163 -1.12 -6.27 23.82
CA GLY A 163 -1.93 -7.43 23.42
C GLY A 163 -3.12 -7.05 22.54
N VAL A 164 -3.73 -8.06 21.90
CA VAL A 164 -4.86 -7.88 20.97
C VAL A 164 -6.00 -7.07 21.58
N GLU A 165 -6.35 -7.31 22.85
CA GLU A 165 -7.42 -6.56 23.55
C GLU A 165 -7.08 -5.08 23.73
N MET A 166 -5.86 -4.76 24.16
CA MET A 166 -5.40 -3.38 24.31
C MET A 166 -5.40 -2.66 22.95
N ALA A 167 -5.02 -3.34 21.87
CA ALA A 167 -5.11 -2.81 20.51
C ALA A 167 -6.55 -2.51 20.07
N ARG A 168 -7.52 -3.35 20.45
CA ARG A 168 -8.96 -3.11 20.19
C ARG A 168 -9.44 -1.86 20.94
N GLU A 169 -9.08 -1.72 22.20
CA GLU A 169 -9.45 -0.56 23.02
C GLU A 169 -8.86 0.73 22.46
N LEU A 170 -7.57 0.73 22.12
CA LEU A 170 -6.89 1.87 21.51
C LEU A 170 -7.51 2.25 20.17
N ASP A 171 -7.90 1.26 19.35
CA ASP A 171 -8.63 1.51 18.11
C ASP A 171 -10.00 2.18 18.36
N THR A 172 -10.75 1.70 19.35
CA THR A 172 -12.04 2.32 19.73
C THR A 172 -11.86 3.75 20.22
N LYS A 173 -10.86 4.00 21.07
CA LYS A 173 -10.56 5.35 21.59
C LYS A 173 -10.14 6.30 20.46
N ALA A 174 -9.32 5.83 19.53
CA ALA A 174 -8.92 6.61 18.35
C ALA A 174 -10.12 6.95 17.45
N ALA A 175 -11.06 6.02 17.24
CA ALA A 175 -12.29 6.35 16.51
C ALA A 175 -13.15 7.37 17.27
N ALA A 176 -13.28 7.19 18.58
CA ALA A 176 -14.12 8.02 19.44
C ALA A 176 -13.65 9.48 19.50
N SER A 177 -12.35 9.75 19.41
CA SER A 177 -11.81 11.12 19.45
C SER A 177 -12.24 11.99 18.26
N TRP A 178 -12.61 11.36 17.14
CA TRP A 178 -13.03 12.04 15.92
C TRP A 178 -14.55 12.10 15.74
N VAL A 179 -15.32 11.55 16.68
CA VAL A 179 -16.79 11.59 16.63
C VAL A 179 -17.28 13.04 16.55
N GLY A 180 -18.16 13.27 15.59
CA GLY A 180 -18.74 14.59 15.29
C GLY A 180 -18.05 15.37 14.18
N HIS A 181 -16.92 14.88 13.62
CA HIS A 181 -16.37 15.45 12.39
C HIS A 181 -17.32 15.20 11.20
N PRO A 182 -17.65 16.20 10.37
CA PRO A 182 -18.63 16.06 9.28
C PRO A 182 -18.20 15.09 8.17
N TYR A 183 -16.89 14.86 8.02
CA TYR A 183 -16.32 13.99 7.00
C TYR A 183 -15.40 12.94 7.64
N PHE A 184 -16.01 11.95 8.28
CA PHE A 184 -15.34 10.84 8.96
C PHE A 184 -15.70 9.52 8.28
N ASP A 185 -14.71 8.85 7.69
CA ASP A 185 -14.87 7.58 6.99
C ASP A 185 -14.18 6.45 7.76
N VAL A 186 -14.88 5.33 7.95
CA VAL A 186 -14.36 4.16 8.66
C VAL A 186 -14.06 3.05 7.65
N ILE A 187 -12.81 2.58 7.66
CA ILE A 187 -12.33 1.51 6.77
C ILE A 187 -12.04 0.27 7.62
N ASP A 188 -13.04 -0.62 7.68
CA ASP A 188 -13.03 -1.88 8.44
C ASP A 188 -12.19 -3.00 7.77
N ASN A 189 -12.17 -4.19 8.37
CA ASN A 189 -11.47 -5.37 7.82
C ASN A 189 -12.40 -6.35 7.08
N SER A 190 -13.54 -5.87 6.55
CA SER A 190 -14.51 -6.71 5.82
C SER A 190 -13.98 -7.30 4.50
N THR A 191 -12.87 -6.76 4.00
CA THR A 191 -12.18 -7.19 2.78
C THR A 191 -10.76 -7.59 3.12
N ASP A 192 -10.07 -8.23 2.16
CA ASP A 192 -8.63 -8.38 2.25
C ASP A 192 -7.91 -7.03 2.39
N PHE A 193 -6.63 -7.09 2.77
CA PHE A 193 -5.85 -5.88 3.04
C PHE A 193 -5.77 -4.94 1.83
N GLU A 194 -5.67 -5.49 0.62
CA GLU A 194 -5.67 -4.68 -0.61
C GLU A 194 -7.03 -4.03 -0.88
N GLY A 195 -8.13 -4.77 -0.73
CA GLY A 195 -9.48 -4.22 -0.80
C GLY A 195 -9.71 -3.11 0.22
N LYS A 196 -9.12 -3.23 1.41
CA LYS A 196 -9.15 -2.22 2.46
C LYS A 196 -8.44 -0.93 2.03
N ILE A 197 -7.21 -1.05 1.53
CA ILE A 197 -6.45 0.10 0.99
C ILE A 197 -7.18 0.76 -0.18
N ARG A 198 -7.80 -0.03 -1.07
CA ARG A 198 -8.57 0.50 -2.19
C ARG A 198 -9.79 1.29 -1.71
N ARG A 199 -10.55 0.78 -0.74
CA ARG A 199 -11.68 1.50 -0.13
C ARG A 199 -11.24 2.82 0.51
N MET A 200 -10.09 2.83 1.20
CA MET A 200 -9.49 4.05 1.73
C MET A 200 -9.19 5.06 0.61
N ILE A 201 -8.53 4.67 -0.48
CA ILE A 201 -8.25 5.58 -1.61
C ILE A 201 -9.57 6.05 -2.25
N GLY A 202 -10.56 5.17 -2.39
CA GLY A 202 -11.91 5.46 -2.87
C GLY A 202 -12.59 6.56 -2.05
N ALA A 203 -12.58 6.42 -0.73
CA ALA A 203 -13.15 7.41 0.18
C ALA A 203 -12.50 8.79 0.01
N VAL A 204 -11.17 8.85 -0.12
CA VAL A 204 -10.45 10.12 -0.35
C VAL A 204 -10.86 10.74 -1.69
N CYS A 205 -10.83 9.95 -2.76
CA CYS A 205 -11.12 10.48 -4.10
C CYS A 205 -12.56 10.97 -4.24
N HIS A 206 -13.52 10.21 -3.69
CA HIS A 206 -14.92 10.59 -3.67
C HIS A 206 -15.13 11.93 -2.98
N LYS A 207 -14.48 12.15 -1.82
CA LYS A 207 -14.59 13.42 -1.08
C LYS A 207 -13.87 14.59 -1.74
N ILE A 208 -12.76 14.35 -2.43
CA ILE A 208 -12.09 15.39 -3.23
C ILE A 208 -12.91 15.77 -4.47
N GLY A 209 -13.83 14.89 -4.91
CA GLY A 209 -14.56 15.07 -6.16
C GLY A 209 -13.74 14.69 -7.39
N LEU A 210 -12.76 13.79 -7.22
CA LEU A 210 -12.02 13.21 -8.33
C LEU A 210 -12.83 12.07 -8.94
N ASP A 211 -13.17 12.19 -10.22
CA ASP A 211 -13.69 11.06 -10.98
C ASP A 211 -12.56 10.04 -11.19
N THR A 212 -12.60 8.98 -10.40
CA THR A 212 -11.59 7.93 -10.44
C THR A 212 -11.84 6.91 -11.55
N GLY A 213 -12.94 7.04 -12.30
CA GLY A 213 -13.40 6.04 -13.25
C GLY A 213 -13.34 4.63 -12.63
N ASP A 214 -12.87 3.66 -13.42
CA ASP A 214 -12.83 2.24 -13.06
C ASP A 214 -11.70 1.85 -12.07
N ARG A 215 -10.79 2.77 -11.71
CA ARG A 215 -9.57 2.45 -10.95
C ARG A 215 -9.81 1.99 -9.51
N LEU A 216 -11.00 2.24 -8.97
CA LEU A 216 -11.36 1.96 -7.57
C LEU A 216 -12.58 1.05 -7.41
N LEU A 217 -13.13 0.54 -8.52
CA LEU A 217 -14.20 -0.46 -8.47
C LEU A 217 -13.67 -1.77 -7.85
N THR A 218 -14.56 -2.50 -7.19
CA THR A 218 -14.29 -3.65 -6.32
C THR A 218 -13.57 -4.82 -7.03
N ASN A 219 -13.63 -4.84 -8.36
CA ASN A 219 -13.05 -5.81 -9.28
C ASN A 219 -11.81 -5.28 -10.02
N SER A 220 -11.23 -4.12 -9.65
CA SER A 220 -10.00 -3.64 -10.28
C SER A 220 -8.84 -4.61 -10.04
N LYS A 221 -8.35 -5.22 -11.11
CA LYS A 221 -7.24 -6.17 -11.12
C LYS A 221 -6.04 -5.58 -11.84
N LYS A 222 -4.86 -6.11 -11.54
CA LYS A 222 -3.67 -5.80 -12.32
C LYS A 222 -3.75 -6.55 -13.64
N HIS A 223 -3.59 -5.84 -14.74
CA HIS A 223 -3.45 -6.44 -16.07
C HIS A 223 -2.04 -6.19 -16.60
N LYS A 224 -1.46 -7.21 -17.23
CA LYS A 224 -0.13 -7.19 -17.81
C LYS A 224 -0.19 -7.74 -19.22
N PHE A 225 0.30 -6.98 -20.18
CA PHE A 225 0.30 -7.34 -21.58
C PHE A 225 1.73 -7.40 -22.12
N LEU A 226 1.99 -8.37 -22.98
CA LEU A 226 3.23 -8.45 -23.74
C LEU A 226 3.12 -7.52 -24.95
N VAL A 227 4.08 -6.61 -25.09
CA VAL A 227 4.18 -5.71 -26.25
C VAL A 227 5.31 -6.18 -27.14
N ARG A 228 5.01 -6.37 -28.43
CA ARG A 228 6.00 -6.74 -29.43
C ARG A 228 6.75 -5.49 -29.90
N GLY A 229 8.07 -5.52 -29.79
CA GLY A 229 8.93 -4.48 -30.32
C GLY A 229 9.05 -4.51 -31.85
N PRO A 230 9.62 -3.44 -32.46
CA PRO A 230 10.12 -2.22 -31.83
C PRO A 230 9.00 -1.30 -31.33
N LEU A 231 9.32 -0.38 -30.41
CA LEU A 231 8.37 0.63 -29.97
C LEU A 231 8.12 1.66 -31.08
N PRO A 232 6.89 2.22 -31.15
CA PRO A 232 6.60 3.34 -32.04
C PRO A 232 7.39 4.59 -31.62
N ASP A 233 7.42 5.57 -32.52
CA ASP A 233 8.06 6.86 -32.27
C ASP A 233 7.45 7.57 -31.04
N ASP A 234 8.29 8.29 -30.28
CA ASP A 234 7.90 8.98 -29.06
C ASP A 234 6.78 10.02 -29.31
N SER A 235 6.65 10.56 -30.53
CA SER A 235 5.58 11.49 -30.91
C SER A 235 4.17 10.89 -30.90
N LEU A 236 4.04 9.56 -31.01
CA LEU A 236 2.76 8.86 -30.95
C LEU A 236 2.28 8.64 -29.51
N PHE A 237 3.17 8.79 -28.53
CA PHE A 237 2.78 8.68 -27.13
C PHE A 237 2.08 9.96 -26.65
N PRO A 238 1.05 9.85 -25.81
CA PRO A 238 0.58 10.99 -25.03
C PRO A 238 1.69 11.45 -24.07
N PRO A 239 1.55 12.62 -23.42
CA PRO A 239 2.53 13.10 -22.45
C PRO A 239 2.93 12.01 -21.46
N PHE A 240 4.23 11.71 -21.41
CA PHE A 240 4.77 10.60 -20.64
C PHE A 240 5.93 11.03 -19.75
N GLN A 241 6.26 10.19 -18.76
CA GLN A 241 7.48 10.31 -17.98
C GLN A 241 8.22 8.98 -17.93
N ASP A 242 9.54 9.07 -18.15
CA ASP A 242 10.44 7.92 -18.10
C ASP A 242 11.17 7.87 -16.76
N PHE A 243 11.28 6.66 -16.21
CA PHE A 243 11.99 6.39 -14.97
C PHE A 243 12.99 5.27 -15.16
N GLU A 244 14.18 5.44 -14.60
CA GLU A 244 15.13 4.36 -14.41
C GLU A 244 14.69 3.51 -13.22
N VAL A 245 14.55 2.21 -13.44
CA VAL A 245 14.09 1.27 -12.42
C VAL A 245 15.05 0.08 -12.33
N VAL A 246 15.59 -0.14 -11.14
CA VAL A 246 16.49 -1.25 -10.84
C VAL A 246 15.87 -2.11 -9.74
N HIS A 247 15.81 -3.42 -9.96
CA HIS A 247 15.35 -4.39 -8.97
C HIS A 247 16.44 -5.40 -8.62
N ASN A 248 16.56 -5.70 -7.33
CA ASN A 248 17.42 -6.75 -6.79
C ASN A 248 16.61 -7.65 -5.87
N TYR A 249 16.71 -8.97 -6.04
CA TYR A 249 16.19 -9.92 -5.07
C TYR A 249 17.23 -10.17 -3.98
N LEU A 250 16.78 -10.28 -2.74
CA LEU A 250 17.61 -10.59 -1.58
C LEU A 250 17.39 -12.04 -1.15
N GLN A 251 18.34 -12.58 -0.41
CA GLN A 251 18.24 -13.92 0.14
C GLN A 251 17.01 -14.03 1.05
N SER A 252 16.21 -15.08 0.84
CA SER A 252 15.01 -15.37 1.63
C SER A 252 14.67 -16.86 1.56
N ASN A 253 13.99 -17.36 2.58
CA ASN A 253 13.51 -18.75 2.61
C ASN A 253 12.29 -18.88 1.71
N SER A 254 12.34 -19.78 0.73
CA SER A 254 11.16 -20.15 -0.08
C SER A 254 10.01 -20.60 0.84
N PRO A 255 8.75 -20.17 0.65
CA PRO A 255 8.20 -19.42 -0.48
C PRO A 255 8.38 -17.89 -0.46
N ASN A 256 8.98 -17.33 0.59
CA ASN A 256 9.02 -15.88 0.78
C ASN A 256 9.93 -15.21 -0.27
N GLN A 257 9.59 -13.98 -0.63
CA GLN A 257 10.39 -13.18 -1.57
C GLN A 257 10.72 -11.84 -0.95
N VAL A 258 12.00 -11.48 -0.99
CA VAL A 258 12.46 -10.16 -0.57
C VAL A 258 13.11 -9.46 -1.76
N ARG A 259 12.72 -8.21 -2.01
CA ARG A 259 13.30 -7.40 -3.10
C ARG A 259 13.52 -5.96 -2.71
N LEU A 260 14.56 -5.38 -3.28
CA LEU A 260 14.82 -3.94 -3.29
C LEU A 260 14.48 -3.36 -4.66
N ARG A 261 13.88 -2.18 -4.66
CA ARG A 261 13.64 -1.38 -5.85
C ARG A 261 14.28 0.00 -5.70
N LYS A 262 15.14 0.38 -6.63
CA LYS A 262 15.61 1.75 -6.85
C LYS A 262 14.85 2.31 -8.06
N ARG A 263 14.14 3.42 -7.89
CA ARG A 263 13.42 4.10 -9.00
C ARG A 263 13.73 5.59 -8.99
N GLY A 264 14.08 6.16 -10.13
CA GLY A 264 14.42 7.58 -10.19
C GLY A 264 14.45 8.16 -11.60
N GLN A 265 14.73 9.46 -11.66
CA GLN A 265 14.99 10.21 -12.89
C GLN A 265 15.92 11.39 -12.55
N LYS A 266 16.76 11.81 -13.51
CA LYS A 266 17.64 12.99 -13.38
C LYS A 266 18.51 12.97 -12.12
N GLY A 267 19.02 11.79 -11.73
CA GLY A 267 19.89 11.61 -10.57
C GLY A 267 19.19 11.54 -9.20
N TYR A 268 17.87 11.71 -9.14
CA TYR A 268 17.09 11.58 -7.89
C TYR A 268 16.39 10.23 -7.82
N TYR A 269 16.55 9.53 -6.69
CA TYR A 269 16.05 8.17 -6.53
C TYR A 269 15.24 7.97 -5.26
N SER A 270 14.26 7.08 -5.37
CA SER A 270 13.48 6.51 -4.29
C SER A 270 13.79 5.03 -4.14
N TYR A 271 13.74 4.53 -2.91
CA TYR A 271 14.09 3.15 -2.59
C TYR A 271 12.95 2.49 -1.82
N ILE A 272 12.58 1.28 -2.24
CA ILE A 272 11.54 0.48 -1.56
C ILE A 272 12.10 -0.91 -1.29
N HIS A 273 11.94 -1.35 -0.05
CA HIS A 273 12.10 -2.73 0.37
C HIS A 273 10.73 -3.41 0.36
N THR A 274 10.59 -4.49 -0.41
CA THR A 274 9.35 -5.28 -0.47
C THR A 274 9.62 -6.66 0.10
N VAL A 275 8.78 -7.07 1.04
CA VAL A 275 8.79 -8.41 1.63
C VAL A 275 7.45 -9.06 1.33
N ARG A 276 7.46 -10.17 0.59
CA ARG A 276 6.31 -11.04 0.36
C ARG A 276 6.46 -12.28 1.23
N ARG A 277 5.53 -12.49 2.17
CA ARG A 277 5.48 -13.68 3.02
C ARG A 277 4.24 -14.50 2.74
N GLN A 278 4.39 -15.82 2.81
CA GLN A 278 3.26 -16.74 2.85
C GLN A 278 3.42 -17.61 4.10
N ASN A 279 2.57 -17.37 5.10
CA ASN A 279 2.72 -17.99 6.43
C ASN A 279 2.32 -19.47 6.46
N GLN A 280 1.49 -19.92 5.50
CA GLN A 280 1.07 -21.32 5.36
C GLN A 280 1.04 -21.72 3.88
N PRO A 281 1.42 -22.97 3.50
CA PRO A 281 1.32 -23.43 2.11
C PRO A 281 -0.13 -23.29 1.58
N GLY A 282 -0.30 -22.52 0.50
CA GLY A 282 -1.63 -22.21 -0.05
C GLY A 282 -2.42 -21.12 0.68
N GLY A 283 -1.86 -20.56 1.76
CA GLY A 283 -2.44 -19.44 2.51
C GLY A 283 -2.27 -18.10 1.80
N GLN A 284 -2.86 -17.05 2.38
CA GLN A 284 -2.80 -15.70 1.82
C GLN A 284 -1.36 -15.17 1.76
N VAL A 285 -1.00 -14.54 0.64
CA VAL A 285 0.28 -13.88 0.45
C VAL A 285 0.18 -12.46 0.98
N ILE A 286 1.04 -12.12 1.94
CA ILE A 286 1.15 -10.78 2.53
C ILE A 286 2.32 -10.07 1.86
N GLU A 287 2.08 -8.93 1.21
CA GLU A 287 3.12 -8.07 0.64
C GLU A 287 3.26 -6.77 1.45
N VAL A 288 4.40 -6.59 2.09
CA VAL A 288 4.77 -5.38 2.83
C VAL A 288 5.75 -4.56 2.00
N LYS A 289 5.47 -3.26 1.81
CA LYS A 289 6.33 -2.31 1.11
C LYS A 289 6.78 -1.22 2.08
N THR A 290 8.08 -1.16 2.34
CA THR A 290 8.69 -0.17 3.23
C THR A 290 9.55 0.79 2.40
N GLN A 291 9.32 2.09 2.54
CA GLN A 291 10.22 3.09 1.97
C GLN A 291 11.49 3.17 2.82
N ILE A 292 12.65 3.15 2.15
CA ILE A 292 13.95 3.20 2.82
C ILE A 292 14.79 4.35 2.27
N ASN A 293 15.80 4.79 3.01
CA ASN A 293 16.75 5.80 2.55
C ASN A 293 17.88 5.15 1.71
N HIS A 294 18.76 5.98 1.15
CA HIS A 294 19.89 5.50 0.34
C HIS A 294 20.87 4.61 1.11
N ARG A 295 21.17 4.95 2.37
CA ARG A 295 22.11 4.20 3.22
C ARG A 295 21.58 2.79 3.49
N ASP A 296 20.33 2.67 3.88
CA ASP A 296 19.67 1.38 4.12
C ASP A 296 19.60 0.55 2.86
N TYR A 297 19.34 1.17 1.70
CA TYR A 297 19.36 0.49 0.41
C TYR A 297 20.74 -0.12 0.12
N ILE A 298 21.83 0.63 0.31
CA ILE A 298 23.19 0.13 0.10
C ILE A 298 23.52 -1.00 1.08
N ASN A 299 23.14 -0.85 2.35
CA ASN A 299 23.35 -1.89 3.36
C ASN A 299 22.61 -3.18 3.02
N LEU A 300 21.31 -3.11 2.67
CA LEU A 300 20.52 -4.29 2.32
C LEU A 300 20.97 -4.94 1.01
N LEU A 301 21.55 -4.16 0.09
CA LEU A 301 22.06 -4.68 -1.18
C LEU A 301 23.21 -5.69 -0.98
N THR A 302 23.88 -5.68 0.19
CA THR A 302 24.90 -6.68 0.54
C THR A 302 24.31 -8.10 0.66
N GLN A 303 23.01 -8.23 0.92
CA GLN A 303 22.28 -9.51 1.04
C GLN A 303 21.67 -9.98 -0.28
N LYS A 304 22.14 -9.45 -1.41
CA LYS A 304 21.65 -9.80 -2.74
C LYS A 304 21.72 -11.32 -2.98
N ASP A 305 20.63 -11.88 -3.50
CA ASP A 305 20.59 -13.28 -3.88
C ASP A 305 21.35 -13.49 -5.20
N ASN A 306 22.44 -14.24 -5.14
CA ASN A 306 23.27 -14.54 -6.29
C ASN A 306 22.60 -15.44 -7.34
N SER A 307 21.51 -16.13 -6.99
CA SER A 307 20.72 -16.90 -7.95
C SER A 307 19.81 -16.04 -8.84
N HIS A 308 19.74 -14.74 -8.59
CA HIS A 308 19.00 -13.78 -9.41
C HIS A 308 19.95 -12.75 -10.08
N PHE A 309 19.62 -12.38 -11.31
CA PHE A 309 20.14 -11.21 -12.00
C PHE A 309 19.50 -9.93 -11.44
N THR A 310 20.28 -8.84 -11.42
CA THR A 310 19.70 -7.51 -11.29
C THR A 310 18.88 -7.21 -12.53
N ILE A 311 17.66 -6.70 -12.35
CA ILE A 311 16.81 -6.29 -13.46
C ILE A 311 16.91 -4.78 -13.62
N PHE A 312 17.26 -4.36 -14.83
CA PHE A 312 17.25 -2.96 -15.26
C PHE A 312 16.08 -2.75 -16.21
N LYS A 313 15.31 -1.68 -15.96
CA LYS A 313 14.20 -1.29 -16.83
C LYS A 313 14.14 0.21 -16.96
N LYS A 314 13.72 0.65 -18.15
CA LYS A 314 13.13 1.96 -18.35
C LYS A 314 11.62 1.82 -18.23
N ARG A 315 11.01 2.51 -17.26
CA ARG A 315 9.56 2.54 -17.06
C ARG A 315 8.99 3.83 -17.61
N ARG A 316 8.22 3.73 -18.70
CA ARG A 316 7.47 4.85 -19.28
C ARG A 316 6.06 4.87 -18.72
N CYS A 317 5.69 5.94 -18.05
CA CYS A 317 4.38 6.14 -17.45
C CYS A 317 3.60 7.16 -18.27
N PHE A 318 2.37 6.82 -18.65
CA PHE A 318 1.52 7.71 -19.44
C PHE A 318 0.03 7.42 -19.20
N ILE A 319 -0.83 8.35 -19.63
CA ILE A 319 -2.28 8.19 -19.57
C ILE A 319 -2.82 8.14 -21.00
N PHE A 320 -3.66 7.16 -21.30
CA PHE A 320 -4.34 7.00 -22.58
C PHE A 320 -5.77 6.52 -22.34
N ASN A 321 -6.77 7.10 -23.02
CA ASN A 321 -8.19 6.79 -22.80
C ASN A 321 -8.61 6.79 -21.32
N ASN A 322 -8.15 7.80 -20.58
CA ASN A 322 -8.36 7.95 -19.12
C ASN A 322 -7.76 6.81 -18.26
N GLN A 323 -7.01 5.89 -18.86
CA GLN A 323 -6.35 4.77 -18.19
C GLN A 323 -4.86 5.05 -18.01
N TYR A 324 -4.32 4.73 -16.83
CA TYR A 324 -2.91 4.93 -16.53
C TYR A 324 -2.13 3.66 -16.85
N PHE A 325 -1.05 3.81 -17.60
CA PHE A 325 -0.22 2.71 -18.07
C PHE A 325 1.22 2.85 -17.58
N GLN A 326 1.84 1.71 -17.28
CA GLN A 326 3.26 1.58 -17.03
C GLN A 326 3.85 0.63 -18.08
N LEU A 327 4.66 1.17 -18.98
CA LEU A 327 5.38 0.39 -19.98
C LEU A 327 6.80 0.12 -19.48
N ASP A 328 7.05 -1.13 -19.11
CA ASP A 328 8.34 -1.64 -18.67
C ASP A 328 9.15 -2.13 -19.87
N ILE A 329 10.23 -1.42 -20.18
CA ILE A 329 11.19 -1.78 -21.23
C ILE A 329 12.40 -2.39 -20.54
N TYR A 330 12.64 -3.69 -20.73
CA TYR A 330 13.77 -4.37 -20.10
C TYR A 330 15.08 -4.02 -20.80
N GLU A 331 16.06 -3.62 -20.01
CA GLU A 331 17.36 -3.16 -20.49
C GLU A 331 18.46 -4.18 -20.18
N GLN A 332 19.61 -3.98 -20.83
CA GLN A 332 20.81 -4.75 -20.53
C GLN A 332 21.61 -4.06 -19.41
N PRO A 333 22.34 -4.81 -18.55
CA PRO A 333 22.53 -6.26 -18.58
C PRO A 333 21.32 -7.02 -18.00
N SER A 334 20.84 -8.01 -18.73
CA SER A 334 19.73 -8.88 -18.30
C SER A 334 19.89 -10.29 -18.87
N HIS A 335 19.15 -11.25 -18.31
CA HIS A 335 19.13 -12.62 -18.82
C HIS A 335 18.73 -12.61 -20.32
N PRO A 336 19.30 -13.48 -21.18
CA PRO A 336 18.89 -13.61 -22.58
C PRO A 336 17.38 -13.66 -22.85
N ARG A 337 16.57 -14.15 -21.91
CA ARG A 337 15.12 -14.27 -22.02
C ARG A 337 14.37 -12.95 -21.85
N CYS A 338 15.02 -11.94 -21.26
CA CYS A 338 14.47 -10.60 -21.08
C CYS A 338 14.89 -9.65 -22.21
N ARG A 339 15.74 -10.08 -23.15
CA ARG A 339 16.23 -9.22 -24.22
C ARG A 339 15.08 -8.82 -25.14
N GLY A 340 14.89 -7.51 -25.31
CA GLY A 340 13.79 -6.96 -26.11
C GLY A 340 12.40 -7.14 -25.48
N MET A 341 12.32 -7.53 -24.21
CA MET A 341 11.04 -7.73 -23.53
C MET A 341 10.43 -6.40 -23.13
N ILE A 342 9.15 -6.23 -23.48
CA ILE A 342 8.37 -5.04 -23.16
C ILE A 342 7.05 -5.49 -22.55
N LEU A 343 6.74 -4.98 -21.36
CA LEU A 343 5.51 -5.31 -20.64
C LEU A 343 4.71 -4.04 -20.37
N LEU A 344 3.45 -4.01 -20.79
CA LEU A 344 2.50 -2.96 -20.47
C LEU A 344 1.68 -3.39 -19.26
N GLU A 345 1.71 -2.61 -18.20
CA GLU A 345 0.93 -2.86 -16.97
C GLU A 345 -0.11 -1.77 -16.77
N THR A 346 -1.29 -2.18 -16.31
CA THR A 346 -2.35 -1.27 -15.88
C THR A 346 -3.20 -1.90 -14.77
N TYR A 347 -4.00 -1.09 -14.09
CA TYR A 347 -4.97 -1.54 -13.11
C TYR A 347 -6.35 -1.11 -13.57
N SER A 348 -7.23 -2.07 -13.85
CA SER A 348 -8.57 -1.79 -14.35
C SER A 348 -9.59 -2.76 -13.78
N ALA A 349 -10.81 -2.26 -13.61
CA ALA A 349 -11.99 -3.03 -13.22
C ALA A 349 -12.93 -3.30 -14.40
N LEU A 350 -12.55 -2.87 -15.59
CA LEU A 350 -13.32 -3.10 -16.80
C LEU A 350 -13.36 -4.59 -17.13
N ASP A 351 -14.50 -5.03 -17.66
CA ASP A 351 -14.61 -6.33 -18.32
C ASP A 351 -13.60 -6.41 -19.49
N GLU A 352 -13.16 -7.62 -19.85
CA GLU A 352 -12.08 -7.85 -20.82
C GLU A 352 -12.29 -7.12 -22.16
N ASP A 353 -13.53 -7.12 -22.67
CA ASP A 353 -13.89 -6.43 -23.91
C ASP A 353 -13.71 -4.90 -23.81
N LYS A 354 -14.14 -4.32 -22.68
CA LYS A 354 -14.03 -2.87 -22.45
C LYS A 354 -12.58 -2.48 -22.18
N LEU A 355 -11.83 -3.30 -21.43
CA LEU A 355 -10.42 -3.08 -21.19
C LEU A 355 -9.65 -3.06 -22.51
N THR A 356 -9.92 -4.04 -23.39
CA THR A 356 -9.28 -4.14 -24.71
C THR A 356 -9.54 -2.89 -25.54
N ALA A 357 -10.75 -2.32 -25.50
CA ALA A 357 -11.07 -1.07 -26.19
C ALA A 357 -10.31 0.17 -25.65
N THR A 358 -9.87 0.14 -24.39
CA THR A 358 -9.08 1.23 -23.78
C THR A 358 -7.57 1.11 -24.01
N LEU A 359 -7.10 -0.03 -24.53
CA LEU A 359 -5.67 -0.25 -24.72
C LEU A 359 -5.07 0.73 -25.77
N PRO A 360 -3.81 1.14 -25.61
CA PRO A 360 -3.15 2.02 -26.57
C PRO A 360 -3.02 1.38 -27.95
N THR A 361 -3.85 1.82 -28.91
CA THR A 361 -3.90 1.27 -30.27
C THR A 361 -2.63 1.50 -31.08
N PHE A 362 -1.81 2.47 -30.66
CA PHE A 362 -0.50 2.73 -31.26
C PHE A 362 0.58 1.72 -30.80
N LEU A 363 0.32 0.88 -29.79
CA LEU A 363 1.22 -0.19 -29.36
C LEU A 363 0.85 -1.52 -30.00
N ASN A 364 1.86 -2.30 -30.40
CA ASN A 364 1.68 -3.66 -30.88
C ASN A 364 1.55 -4.64 -29.69
N ILE A 365 0.37 -4.67 -29.08
CA ILE A 365 0.06 -5.56 -27.95
C ILE A 365 -0.23 -6.96 -28.49
N GLU A 366 0.60 -7.94 -28.10
CA GLU A 366 0.51 -9.31 -28.63
C GLU A 366 -0.53 -10.15 -27.87
N ARG A 367 -0.47 -10.13 -26.53
CA ARG A 367 -1.40 -10.88 -25.67
C ARG A 367 -1.34 -10.43 -24.22
N GLU A 368 -2.38 -10.75 -23.46
CA GLU A 368 -2.35 -10.66 -22.01
C GLU A 368 -1.49 -11.79 -21.40
N VAL A 369 -0.67 -11.44 -20.41
CA VAL A 369 0.24 -12.33 -19.68
C VAL A 369 0.09 -12.14 -18.15
N THR A 370 -1.05 -11.60 -17.72
CA THR A 370 -1.45 -11.50 -16.31
C THR A 370 -1.43 -12.87 -15.65
N GLY A 371 -0.88 -12.97 -14.44
CA GLY A 371 -0.78 -14.25 -13.72
C GLY A 371 0.17 -15.30 -14.34
N ASN A 372 0.74 -15.08 -15.53
CA ASN A 372 1.63 -16.04 -16.17
C ASN A 372 3.02 -16.08 -15.46
N PRO A 373 3.49 -17.23 -14.97
CA PRO A 373 4.75 -17.36 -14.24
C PRO A 373 5.98 -17.02 -15.09
N ASP A 374 5.94 -17.23 -16.41
CA ASP A 374 7.07 -16.91 -17.31
C ASP A 374 7.32 -15.40 -17.41
N TYR A 375 6.27 -14.59 -17.18
CA TYR A 375 6.33 -13.13 -17.20
C TYR A 375 6.36 -12.54 -15.78
N SER A 376 6.62 -13.38 -14.77
CA SER A 376 6.86 -12.92 -13.40
C SER A 376 8.27 -12.36 -13.30
N MET A 377 8.40 -11.21 -12.64
CA MET A 377 9.72 -10.57 -12.49
C MET A 377 10.70 -11.45 -11.71
N TYR A 378 10.20 -12.32 -10.82
CA TYR A 378 11.01 -13.25 -10.05
C TYR A 378 11.60 -14.34 -10.95
N ASN A 379 10.77 -14.99 -11.77
CA ASN A 379 11.26 -16.03 -12.68
C ASN A 379 12.15 -15.42 -13.78
N LEU A 380 11.84 -14.21 -14.25
CA LEU A 380 12.66 -13.48 -15.22
C LEU A 380 14.06 -13.15 -14.69
N SER A 381 14.24 -12.93 -13.38
CA SER A 381 15.56 -12.69 -12.81
C SER A 381 16.36 -13.97 -12.52
N LEU A 382 15.75 -15.17 -12.47
CA LEU A 382 16.49 -16.39 -12.16
C LEU A 382 17.66 -16.59 -13.12
N ARG A 383 18.84 -16.95 -12.59
CA ARG A 383 20.02 -17.26 -13.40
C ARG A 383 19.94 -18.62 -14.07
N GLU A 384 19.35 -19.58 -13.38
CA GLU A 384 19.18 -20.94 -13.88
C GLU A 384 18.14 -21.01 -14.99
N ASP A 385 18.21 -22.05 -15.81
CA ASP A 385 17.17 -22.33 -16.78
C ASP A 385 15.91 -22.86 -16.11
N TRP A 386 14.76 -22.37 -16.58
CA TRP A 386 13.45 -22.66 -15.98
C TRP A 386 13.08 -24.15 -16.02
N LYS A 387 13.66 -24.91 -16.96
CA LYS A 387 13.41 -26.35 -17.09
C LYS A 387 14.12 -27.20 -16.02
N THR A 388 15.16 -26.66 -15.39
CA THR A 388 16.02 -27.40 -14.46
C THR A 388 16.06 -26.78 -13.06
N SER A 389 15.60 -25.53 -12.91
CA SER A 389 15.67 -24.81 -11.65
C SER A 389 14.63 -25.30 -10.64
N LYS A 390 15.09 -25.75 -9.48
CA LYS A 390 14.23 -26.00 -8.30
C LYS A 390 13.67 -24.70 -7.68
N LYS A 391 14.16 -23.55 -8.13
CA LYS A 391 13.71 -22.21 -7.70
C LYS A 391 12.67 -21.60 -8.63
N TYR A 392 12.38 -22.23 -9.77
CA TYR A 392 11.32 -21.76 -10.66
C TYR A 392 9.96 -21.93 -9.98
N LEU A 393 9.19 -20.85 -9.92
CA LEU A 393 7.86 -20.85 -9.33
C LEU A 393 6.82 -21.13 -10.42
N HIS A 394 6.34 -22.38 -10.49
CA HIS A 394 5.33 -22.84 -11.44
C HIS A 394 3.94 -22.24 -11.20
N MET A 395 3.61 -21.99 -9.93
CA MET A 395 2.52 -21.11 -9.59
C MET A 395 3.15 -19.75 -9.28
N ASN A 396 2.68 -18.70 -9.93
CA ASN A 396 2.92 -17.37 -9.39
C ASN A 396 2.41 -17.37 -7.95
N PHE A 397 3.11 -16.70 -7.04
CA PHE A 397 2.41 -16.11 -5.90
C PHE A 397 1.43 -15.14 -6.51
N VAL A 398 0.24 -15.65 -6.75
CA VAL A 398 -0.91 -14.85 -7.11
C VAL A 398 -1.07 -13.94 -5.90
N GLY A 399 -0.54 -12.72 -6.02
CA GLY A 399 -0.88 -11.71 -5.03
C GLY A 399 -2.40 -11.56 -5.06
N PRO A 400 -3.01 -11.00 -4.00
CA PRO A 400 -4.43 -10.62 -4.07
C PRO A 400 -4.78 -9.84 -5.36
N GLU A 401 -3.82 -9.12 -5.96
CA GLU A 401 -3.94 -8.40 -7.24
C GLU A 401 -4.05 -9.27 -8.51
N ASP A 402 -3.66 -10.55 -8.48
CA ASP A 402 -3.56 -11.45 -9.64
C ASP A 402 -4.59 -12.61 -9.61
N SER A 403 -5.47 -12.67 -8.59
CA SER A 403 -6.38 -13.81 -8.39
C SER A 403 -7.62 -13.76 -9.30
N PRO A 404 -7.90 -14.80 -10.11
CA PRO A 404 -9.23 -14.96 -10.69
C PRO A 404 -10.24 -15.18 -9.55
N ALA A 405 -11.40 -14.53 -9.65
CA ALA A 405 -12.46 -14.71 -8.66
C ALA A 405 -12.86 -16.20 -8.66
N ARG A 406 -12.95 -16.81 -7.48
CA ARG A 406 -13.54 -18.14 -7.35
C ARG A 406 -14.97 -18.06 -7.87
N GLU A 407 -15.28 -18.84 -8.91
CA GLU A 407 -16.66 -19.17 -9.21
C GLU A 407 -17.26 -19.84 -7.99
N THR A 408 -18.24 -19.18 -7.39
CA THR A 408 -19.13 -19.78 -6.42
C THR A 408 -19.89 -20.88 -7.16
N LYS A 409 -19.42 -22.13 -7.04
CA LYS A 409 -20.22 -23.28 -7.46
C LYS A 409 -21.50 -23.24 -6.64
N MET A 410 -22.60 -22.90 -7.30
CA MET A 410 -23.93 -23.16 -6.78
C MET A 410 -24.03 -24.65 -6.50
N ASN A 411 -24.36 -24.99 -5.25
CA ASN A 411 -24.75 -26.35 -4.89
C ASN A 411 -26.00 -26.71 -5.70
N GLY A 412 -25.82 -27.56 -6.72
CA GLY A 412 -26.89 -28.29 -7.36
C GLY A 412 -26.88 -29.71 -6.82
N ASP A 413 -27.87 -30.04 -5.99
CA ASP A 413 -28.21 -31.40 -5.62
C ASP A 413 -28.45 -32.23 -6.88
N ALA A 414 -27.67 -33.30 -7.06
CA ALA A 414 -28.02 -34.39 -7.96
C ALA A 414 -27.55 -35.71 -7.36
N ASN A 415 -28.52 -36.36 -6.73
CA ASN A 415 -28.48 -37.67 -6.11
C ASN A 415 -28.34 -38.76 -7.19
N ILE A 416 -27.22 -39.49 -7.27
CA ILE A 416 -27.15 -40.79 -7.96
C ILE A 416 -26.34 -41.80 -7.14
N ASN A 417 -27.07 -42.76 -6.57
CA ASN A 417 -26.60 -44.04 -6.08
C ASN A 417 -25.86 -44.84 -7.17
N ALA A 418 -24.75 -45.51 -6.83
CA ALA A 418 -24.64 -46.98 -6.82
C ALA A 418 -23.19 -47.53 -6.98
N LYS A 419 -22.93 -48.55 -6.13
CA LYS A 419 -22.07 -49.74 -6.31
C LYS A 419 -20.55 -49.67 -6.08
N MET A 420 -20.18 -50.13 -4.88
CA MET A 420 -19.32 -51.31 -4.61
C MET A 420 -18.28 -51.73 -5.67
N SER A 421 -17.00 -51.76 -5.26
CA SER A 421 -16.25 -53.02 -5.18
C SER A 421 -15.01 -52.90 -4.27
N LYS A 422 -14.92 -53.87 -3.36
CA LYS A 422 -13.87 -54.20 -2.40
C LYS A 422 -12.46 -54.26 -3.00
N LEU A 423 -11.46 -53.94 -2.18
CA LEU A 423 -10.25 -54.77 -2.07
C LEU A 423 -9.61 -54.60 -0.68
N ASN A 424 -9.56 -55.72 0.04
CA ASN A 424 -8.95 -55.91 1.35
C ASN A 424 -7.43 -55.83 1.27
N GLY A 425 -6.81 -55.38 2.35
CA GLY A 425 -5.40 -55.58 2.66
C GLY A 425 -5.16 -55.38 4.15
N HIS A 426 -5.34 -56.46 4.93
CA HIS A 426 -5.13 -56.54 6.37
C HIS A 426 -3.69 -56.20 6.79
N GLY A 427 -3.58 -55.58 7.97
CA GLY A 427 -2.33 -55.45 8.71
C GLY A 427 -2.56 -54.81 10.09
N ASN A 428 -3.22 -55.55 10.99
CA ASN A 428 -3.32 -55.22 12.42
C ASN A 428 -1.94 -55.19 13.07
N LEU A 429 -1.69 -54.21 13.95
CA LEU A 429 -1.11 -54.45 15.28
C LEU A 429 -1.34 -53.24 16.20
N ASN A 430 -2.01 -53.53 17.31
CA ASN A 430 -2.26 -52.68 18.48
C ASN A 430 -0.97 -52.25 19.18
N GLY A 431 -1.01 -51.14 19.92
CA GLY A 431 -0.03 -50.90 21.00
C GLY A 431 0.05 -49.49 21.58
N LEU A 432 -0.94 -49.14 22.43
CA LEU A 432 -0.83 -48.42 23.71
C LEU A 432 0.17 -47.24 23.90
N ALA A 433 -0.42 -46.08 24.24
CA ALA A 433 -0.12 -45.21 25.38
C ALA A 433 1.34 -44.77 25.65
N HIS A 434 1.63 -43.50 25.36
CA HIS A 434 1.76 -42.44 26.38
C HIS A 434 1.73 -41.05 25.76
#